data_AF-A0A949JFN5-F1
#
_entry.id   AF-A0A949JFN5-F1
#
_cell.length_a   1.000
_cell.length_b   1.000
_cell.length_c   1.000
_cell.angle_alpha   90.00
_cell.angle_beta   90.00
_cell.angle_gamma   90.00
#
_symmetry.space_group_name_H-M   'P 1'
#
loop_
_entity.id
_entity.type
_entity.pdbx_description
1 polymer ?
#
loop_
_entity_poly.entity_id
_entity_poly.type
_entity_poly.pdbx_seq_one_letter_code
_entity_poly.pdbx_strand_id
1 'polypeptide(L)'
;MTPLVTAVDRLADRVRALPQSALRRGAAEAAYALSCELALSAQQLEEPGTAPRPLPRVGEFTAGDQLAVVGHDLAAALAEHGAPDDPARALSLLEEHADALR
;
A
#
# COMPACT_ATOMS: atom_id res chain seq x y z
N MET A 1 6.10 -14.94 -7.35
CA MET A 1 5.68 -13.77 -6.56
C MET A 1 6.35 -12.55 -7.18
N THR A 2 5.61 -11.46 -7.45
CA THR A 2 6.17 -10.28 -8.13
C THR A 2 7.08 -9.49 -7.17
N PRO A 3 8.04 -8.69 -7.67
CA PRO A 3 8.86 -7.80 -6.84
C PRO A 3 8.01 -6.86 -5.96
N LEU A 4 6.90 -6.34 -6.50
CA LEU A 4 5.98 -5.46 -5.79
C LEU A 4 5.36 -6.13 -4.56
N VAL A 5 4.82 -7.35 -4.70
CA VAL A 5 4.26 -8.12 -3.58
C VAL A 5 5.29 -8.30 -2.47
N THR A 6 6.53 -8.64 -2.84
CA THR A 6 7.62 -8.82 -1.86
C THR A 6 7.96 -7.53 -1.13
N ALA A 7 7.94 -6.39 -1.81
CA ALA A 7 8.21 -5.08 -1.21
C ALA A 7 7.09 -4.67 -0.23
N VAL A 8 5.83 -4.82 -0.64
CA VAL A 8 4.66 -4.57 0.21
C VAL A 8 4.68 -5.44 1.45
N ASP A 9 4.91 -6.74 1.31
CA ASP A 9 4.90 -7.67 2.45
C ASP A 9 5.97 -7.29 3.48
N ARG A 10 7.18 -6.96 3.02
CA ARG A 10 8.26 -6.48 3.91
C ARG A 10 7.89 -5.19 4.63
N LEU A 11 7.21 -4.27 3.96
CA LEU A 11 6.81 -3.01 4.57
C LEU A 11 5.66 -3.24 5.57
N ALA A 12 4.68 -4.05 5.22
CA ALA A 12 3.60 -4.47 6.10
C ALA A 12 4.14 -5.16 7.36
N ASP A 13 5.09 -6.08 7.21
CA ASP A 13 5.74 -6.77 8.34
C ASP A 13 6.51 -5.80 9.24
N ARG A 14 7.17 -4.79 8.67
CA ARG A 14 7.78 -3.72 9.46
C ARG A 14 6.74 -2.96 10.28
N VAL A 15 5.61 -2.57 9.69
CA VAL A 15 4.53 -1.88 10.41
C VAL A 15 3.98 -2.76 11.54
N ARG A 16 3.76 -4.06 11.29
CA ARG A 16 3.31 -5.04 12.30
C ARG A 16 4.28 -5.18 13.48
N ALA A 17 5.58 -5.00 13.23
CA ALA A 17 6.61 -5.09 14.24
C ALA A 17 6.80 -3.80 15.07
N LEU A 18 6.16 -2.69 14.70
CA LEU A 18 6.34 -1.43 15.41
C LEU A 18 5.70 -1.46 16.81
N PRO A 19 6.34 -0.83 17.82
CA PRO A 19 5.71 -0.67 19.12
C PRO A 19 4.51 0.28 19.01
N GLN A 20 3.52 0.09 19.88
CA GLN A 20 2.31 0.92 19.92
C GLN A 20 2.60 2.43 19.99
N SER A 21 3.64 2.84 20.71
CA SER A 21 4.00 4.25 20.81
C SER A 21 4.45 4.84 19.47
N ALA A 22 5.09 4.06 18.59
CA ALA A 22 5.46 4.50 17.25
C ALA A 22 4.23 4.56 16.33
N LEU A 23 3.36 3.55 16.38
CA LEU A 23 2.10 3.54 15.64
C LEU A 23 1.25 4.79 15.93
N ARG A 24 1.09 5.12 17.22
CA ARG A 24 0.36 6.31 17.68
C ARG A 24 1.02 7.63 17.37
N ARG A 25 2.34 7.67 17.22
CA ARG A 25 3.09 8.89 16.86
C ARG A 25 3.02 9.23 15.36
N GLY A 26 2.46 8.35 14.53
CA GLY A 26 2.20 8.65 13.13
C GLY A 26 2.44 7.51 12.16
N ALA A 27 3.08 6.41 12.58
CA ALA A 27 3.37 5.31 11.65
C ALA A 27 2.08 4.64 11.13
N ALA A 28 1.03 4.54 11.96
CA ALA A 28 -0.27 4.05 11.50
C ALA A 28 -0.92 4.99 10.47
N GLU A 29 -0.75 6.31 10.64
CA GLU A 29 -1.27 7.30 9.68
C GLU A 29 -0.51 7.26 8.36
N ALA A 30 0.82 7.16 8.42
CA ALA A 30 1.66 7.04 7.22
C ALA A 30 1.34 5.75 6.44
N ALA A 31 1.15 4.63 7.15
CA ALA A 31 0.74 3.38 6.52
C ALA A 31 -0.66 3.47 5.88
N TYR A 32 -1.60 4.16 6.53
CA TYR A 32 -2.93 4.41 5.98
C TYR A 32 -2.88 5.30 4.73
N ALA A 33 -2.09 6.37 4.74
CA ALA A 33 -1.91 7.27 3.60
C ALA A 33 -1.38 6.50 2.37
N LEU A 34 -0.29 5.75 2.56
CA LEU A 34 0.26 4.87 1.53
C LEU A 34 -0.78 3.86 1.04
N SER A 35 -1.54 3.26 1.95
CA SER A 35 -2.59 2.30 1.58
C SER A 35 -3.67 2.93 0.69
N CYS A 36 -4.03 4.20 0.94
CA CYS A 36 -4.98 4.93 0.11
C CYS A 36 -4.44 5.15 -1.31
N GLU A 37 -3.14 5.46 -1.45
CA GLU A 37 -2.50 5.67 -2.76
C GLU A 37 -2.42 4.38 -3.58
N LEU A 38 -2.10 3.26 -2.92
CA LEU A 38 -2.10 1.94 -3.56
C LEU A 38 -3.51 1.52 -3.98
N ALA A 39 -4.51 1.69 -3.10
CA ALA A 39 -5.90 1.38 -3.42
C ALA A 39 -6.47 2.27 -4.53
N LEU A 40 -6.09 3.55 -4.58
CA LEU A 40 -6.45 4.45 -5.67
C LEU A 40 -5.88 3.97 -6.99
N SER A 41 -4.60 3.58 -6.99
CA SER A 41 -3.91 3.10 -8.19
C SER A 41 -4.53 1.81 -8.71
N ALA A 42 -4.85 0.86 -7.82
CA ALA A 42 -5.52 -0.40 -8.19
C ALA A 42 -6.88 -0.12 -8.84
N GLN A 43 -7.72 0.72 -8.21
CA GLN A 43 -9.04 1.08 -8.72
C GLN A 43 -8.99 1.80 -10.08
N GLN A 44 -7.99 2.65 -10.31
CA GLN A 44 -7.81 3.34 -11.59
C GLN A 44 -7.46 2.38 -12.73
N LEU A 45 -6.74 1.30 -12.44
CA LEU A 45 -6.42 0.25 -13.40
C LEU A 45 -7.63 -0.64 -13.69
N GLU A 46 -8.36 -1.05 -12.65
CA GLU A 46 -9.50 -1.97 -12.76
C GLU A 46 -10.76 -1.30 -13.34
N GLU A 47 -11.03 -0.06 -12.95
CA GLU A 47 -12.25 0.68 -13.33
C GLU A 47 -11.91 2.10 -13.86
N PRO A 48 -11.23 2.23 -15.01
CA PRO A 48 -10.84 3.52 -15.56
C PRO A 48 -12.04 4.46 -15.75
N GLY A 49 -11.92 5.70 -15.25
CA GLY A 49 -12.95 6.73 -15.36
C GLY A 49 -14.07 6.65 -14.31
N THR A 50 -14.03 5.67 -13.42
CA THR A 50 -14.96 5.58 -12.28
C THR A 50 -14.43 6.37 -11.09
N ALA A 51 -15.33 6.98 -10.32
CA ALA A 51 -14.95 7.68 -9.09
C ALA A 51 -14.39 6.66 -8.07
N PRO A 52 -13.14 6.85 -7.57
CA PRO A 52 -12.54 5.92 -6.64
C PRO A 52 -13.31 5.85 -5.32
N ARG A 53 -13.42 4.64 -4.79
CA ARG A 53 -14.01 4.36 -3.47
C ARG A 53 -12.98 4.71 -2.39
N PRO A 54 -13.37 5.42 -1.33
CA PRO A 54 -12.47 5.71 -0.23
C PRO A 54 -12.10 4.41 0.51
N LEU A 55 -10.82 4.26 0.82
CA LEU A 55 -10.35 3.16 1.67
C LEU A 55 -10.85 3.38 3.10
N PRO A 56 -11.48 2.39 3.75
CA PRO A 56 -11.93 2.55 5.13
C PRO A 56 -10.73 2.67 6.07
N ARG A 57 -10.83 3.57 7.06
CA ARG A 57 -9.82 3.65 8.12
C ARG A 57 -9.96 2.47 9.08
N VAL A 58 -8.83 1.85 9.39
CA VAL A 58 -8.76 0.72 10.34
C VAL A 58 -8.00 1.11 11.60
N GLY A 59 -8.00 0.23 12.61
CA GLY A 59 -7.26 0.45 13.86
C GLY A 59 -5.74 0.47 13.67
N GLU A 60 -5.02 1.07 14.61
CA GLU A 60 -3.56 1.24 14.54
C GLU A 60 -2.78 -0.09 14.37
N PHE A 61 -3.30 -1.19 14.92
CA PHE A 61 -2.68 -2.52 14.83
C PHE A 61 -2.96 -3.27 13.53
N THR A 62 -3.96 -2.84 12.77
CA THR A 62 -4.34 -3.45 11.48
C THR A 62 -3.76 -2.69 10.29
N ALA A 63 -2.99 -1.63 10.53
CA ALA A 63 -2.40 -0.82 9.46
C ALA A 63 -1.46 -1.63 8.54
N GLY A 64 -0.69 -2.56 9.10
CA GLY A 64 0.14 -3.47 8.30
C GLY A 64 -0.69 -4.45 7.47
N ASP A 65 -1.81 -4.95 7.99
CA ASP A 65 -2.70 -5.85 7.26
C ASP A 65 -3.42 -5.14 6.12
N GLN A 66 -3.89 -3.93 6.36
CA GLN A 66 -4.49 -3.10 5.32
C GLN A 66 -3.49 -2.79 4.20
N LEU A 67 -2.24 -2.43 4.55
CA LEU A 67 -1.19 -2.17 3.59
C LEU A 67 -0.88 -3.40 2.72
N ALA A 68 -0.83 -4.59 3.33
CA ALA A 68 -0.65 -5.83 2.60
C ALA A 68 -1.81 -6.08 1.61
N VAL A 69 -3.07 -5.98 2.05
CA VAL A 69 -4.24 -6.20 1.19
C VAL A 69 -4.22 -5.30 -0.03
N VAL A 70 -4.13 -3.98 0.16
CA VAL A 70 -4.20 -3.03 -0.97
C VAL A 70 -2.98 -3.12 -1.89
N GLY A 71 -1.81 -3.51 -1.37
CA GLY A 71 -0.62 -3.73 -2.17
C GLY A 71 -0.73 -4.99 -3.03
N HIS A 72 -1.38 -6.05 -2.52
CA HIS A 72 -1.69 -7.24 -3.31
C HIS A 72 -2.78 -6.95 -4.35
N ASP A 73 -3.80 -6.15 -4.00
CA ASP A 73 -4.83 -5.70 -4.95
C ASP A 73 -4.19 -4.94 -6.12
N LEU A 74 -3.28 -4.00 -5.84
CA LEU A 74 -2.53 -3.30 -6.89
C LEU A 74 -1.69 -4.27 -7.74
N ALA A 75 -1.02 -5.23 -7.11
CA ALA A 75 -0.22 -6.20 -7.85
C ALA A 75 -1.07 -7.09 -8.79
N ALA A 76 -2.28 -7.44 -8.36
CA ALA A 76 -3.25 -8.16 -9.18
C ALA A 76 -3.75 -7.28 -10.34
N ALA A 77 -4.17 -6.05 -10.04
CA ALA A 77 -4.63 -5.09 -11.05
C ALA A 77 -3.55 -4.81 -12.12
N LEU A 78 -2.29 -4.65 -11.71
CA LEU A 78 -1.15 -4.47 -12.63
C LEU A 78 -0.90 -5.70 -13.50
N ALA A 79 -1.06 -6.90 -12.96
CA ALA A 79 -0.86 -8.13 -13.72
C ALA A 79 -1.93 -8.30 -14.81
N GLU A 80 -3.15 -7.81 -14.58
CA GLU A 80 -4.27 -7.94 -15.50
C GLU A 80 -4.40 -6.75 -16.48
N HIS A 81 -4.17 -5.52 -15.99
CA HIS A 81 -4.47 -4.28 -16.71
C HIS A 81 -3.26 -3.33 -16.88
N GLY A 82 -2.11 -3.63 -16.25
CA GLY A 82 -0.97 -2.72 -16.17
C GLY A 82 -0.16 -2.61 -17.47
N ALA A 83 0.43 -1.44 -17.67
CA ALA A 83 1.46 -1.23 -18.68
C ALA A 83 2.84 -1.72 -18.18
N PRO A 84 3.81 -1.97 -19.07
CA PRO A 84 5.12 -2.51 -18.69
C PRO A 84 5.89 -1.72 -17.60
N ASP A 85 5.71 -0.39 -17.55
CA ASP A 85 6.43 0.49 -16.63
C ASP A 85 5.72 0.72 -15.29
N ASP A 86 4.43 0.37 -15.18
CA ASP A 86 3.63 0.63 -13.99
C ASP A 86 4.15 -0.08 -12.72
N PRO A 87 4.67 -1.32 -12.78
CA PRO A 87 5.25 -1.96 -11.60
C PRO A 87 6.46 -1.23 -11.03
N ALA A 88 7.29 -0.61 -11.88
CA ALA A 88 8.44 0.17 -11.43
C ALA A 88 7.98 1.45 -10.71
N ARG A 89 6.96 2.12 -11.23
CA ARG A 89 6.35 3.28 -10.59
C ARG A 89 5.74 2.94 -9.23
N ALA A 90 5.06 1.80 -9.12
CA ALA A 90 4.50 1.32 -7.85
C ALA A 90 5.59 1.05 -6.80
N LEU A 91 6.74 0.50 -7.23
CA LEU A 91 7.90 0.31 -6.34
C LEU A 91 8.48 1.64 -5.85
N SER A 92 8.65 2.63 -6.72
CA SER A 92 9.14 3.96 -6.31
C SER A 92 8.25 4.61 -5.25
N LEU A 93 6.93 4.49 -5.40
CA LEU A 93 5.98 4.99 -4.40
C LEU A 93 6.17 4.30 -3.04
N LEU A 94 6.38 2.98 -3.01
CA LEU A 94 6.69 2.28 -1.75
C LEU A 94 8.00 2.76 -1.12
N GLU A 95 9.03 3.02 -1.93
CA GLU A 95 10.34 3.50 -1.46
C GLU A 95 10.24 4.90 -0.84
N GLU A 96 9.49 5.82 -1.47
CA GLU A 96 9.25 7.17 -0.95
C GLU A 96 8.59 7.15 0.44
N HIS A 97 7.63 6.25 0.65
CA HIS A 97 6.93 6.12 1.93
C HIS A 97 7.65 5.24 2.96
N ALA A 98 8.58 4.38 2.54
CA ALA A 98 9.35 3.51 3.45
C ALA A 98 10.20 4.29 4.46
N ASP A 99 10.57 5.52 4.12
CA ASP A 99 11.32 6.45 4.96
C ASP A 99 10.45 7.07 6.06
N ALA A 100 9.17 7.37 5.76
CA ALA A 100 8.20 7.84 6.75
C ALA A 100 7.77 6.74 7.76
N LEU A 101 8.07 5.48 7.43
CA LEU A 101 7.80 4.29 8.23
C LEU A 101 9.07 3.73 8.91
N ARG A 102 10.18 4.47 8.95
CA ARG A 102 11.35 4.19 9.80
C ARG A 102 11.14 4.73 11.21
#